data_AF-A0A7X7MP42-F1
#
_entry.id   AF-A0A7X7MP42-F1
#
_cell.length_a   1.000
_cell.length_b   1.000
_cell.length_c   1.000
_cell.angle_alpha   90.00
_cell.angle_beta   90.00
_cell.angle_gamma   90.00
#
_symmetry.space_group_name_H-M   'P 1'
#
loop_
_entity.id
_entity.type
_entity.pdbx_description
1 polymer ?
#
loop_
_entity_poly.entity_id
_entity_poly.type
_entity_poly.pdbx_seq_one_letter_code
_entity_poly.pdbx_strand_id
1 'polypeptide(L)'
;MTLNQLVCRAASAYPDAFVMEYWDALKEKPKPNPDGGDTLAEFVALELYGSYDPEASDDGQLATAVKVMQSAADDLQAVAHALANIGRERMAA
;
A
#
# COMPACT_ATOMS: atom_id res chain seq x y z
N MET A 1 12.11 12.57 6.99
CA MET A 1 11.22 11.58 7.60
C MET A 1 11.71 10.24 7.14
N THR A 2 11.90 9.31 8.07
CA THR A 2 12.46 7.99 7.77
C THR A 2 11.41 7.07 7.16
N LEU A 3 11.87 6.02 6.49
CA LEU A 3 11.00 4.97 5.96
C LEU A 3 10.17 4.30 7.07
N ASN A 4 10.79 4.02 8.21
CA ASN A 4 10.10 3.52 9.40
C ASN A 4 8.98 4.46 9.89
N GLN A 5 9.16 5.77 9.82
CA GLN A 5 8.11 6.73 10.19
C GLN A 5 6.91 6.66 9.23
N LEU A 6 7.15 6.53 7.93
CA LEU A 6 6.10 6.35 6.91
C LEU A 6 5.33 5.05 7.13
N VAL A 7 6.04 3.93 7.29
CA VAL A 7 5.40 2.61 7.47
C VAL A 7 4.62 2.55 8.77
N CYS A 8 5.18 3.04 9.89
CA CYS A 8 4.44 3.12 11.16
C CYS A 8 3.20 4.01 11.06
N ARG A 9 3.28 5.12 10.30
CA ARG A 9 2.11 5.98 10.08
C ARG A 9 1.03 5.26 9.27
N ALA A 10 1.39 4.56 8.20
CA ALA A 10 0.46 3.76 7.42
C ALA A 10 -0.17 2.63 8.25
N ALA A 11 0.66 1.89 8.99
CA ALA A 11 0.20 0.84 9.91
C ALA A 11 -0.78 1.36 10.96
N SER A 12 -0.55 2.56 11.53
CA SER A 12 -1.47 3.14 12.52
C SER A 12 -2.87 3.44 11.99
N ALA A 13 -3.02 3.55 10.67
CA ALA A 13 -4.29 3.80 10.00
C ALA A 13 -4.90 2.52 9.39
N TYR A 14 -4.11 1.47 9.23
CA TYR A 14 -4.54 0.20 8.65
C TYR A 14 -5.18 -0.69 9.74
N PRO A 15 -6.24 -1.47 9.42
CA PRO A 15 -6.87 -2.38 10.37
C PRO A 15 -5.86 -3.24 11.13
N ASP A 16 -5.97 -3.24 12.46
CA ASP A 16 -5.14 -4.01 13.39
C ASP A 16 -3.62 -3.83 13.21
N ALA A 17 -3.20 -2.75 12.53
CA ALA A 17 -1.82 -2.50 12.15
C ALA A 17 -1.14 -3.65 11.39
N PHE A 18 -1.90 -4.43 10.60
CA PHE A 18 -1.38 -5.61 9.88
C PHE A 18 -0.23 -5.31 8.92
N VAL A 19 -0.04 -4.06 8.49
CA VAL A 19 1.16 -3.63 7.74
C VAL A 19 2.46 -4.01 8.48
N MET A 20 2.47 -4.00 9.82
CA MET A 20 3.63 -4.39 10.64
C MET A 20 3.91 -5.90 10.60
N GLU A 21 2.92 -6.73 10.29
CA GLU A 21 3.15 -8.16 10.06
C GLU A 21 4.02 -8.42 8.83
N TYR A 22 4.10 -7.44 7.93
CA TYR A 22 4.89 -7.49 6.69
C TYR A 22 6.08 -6.54 6.68
N TRP A 23 6.47 -5.99 7.83
CA TRP A 23 7.60 -5.04 7.94
C TRP A 23 8.66 -5.46 8.97
N ASP A 24 9.92 -5.58 8.55
CA ASP A 24 11.09 -5.75 9.43
C ASP A 24 11.67 -4.36 9.75
N ALA A 25 11.19 -3.75 10.84
CA ALA A 25 11.60 -2.40 11.25
C ALA A 25 13.09 -2.28 11.59
N LEU A 26 13.75 -3.38 11.98
CA LEU A 26 15.18 -3.40 12.27
C LEU A 26 16.02 -3.37 11.00
N LYS A 27 15.54 -4.03 9.93
CA LYS A 27 16.23 -4.08 8.64
C LYS A 27 15.68 -3.08 7.61
N GLU A 28 14.68 -2.28 8.02
CA GLU A 28 13.92 -1.35 7.18
C GLU A 28 13.51 -1.95 5.83
N LYS A 29 12.92 -3.16 5.87
CA LYS A 29 12.50 -3.86 4.65
C LYS A 29 11.22 -4.68 4.81
N PRO A 30 10.50 -4.96 3.72
CA PRO A 30 9.34 -5.85 3.74
C PRO A 30 9.73 -7.28 4.11
N LYS A 31 8.84 -7.97 4.84
CA LYS A 31 8.92 -9.41 5.12
C LYS A 31 8.20 -10.19 4.02
N PRO A 32 8.75 -11.30 3.52
CA PRO A 32 8.05 -12.17 2.58
C PRO A 32 6.77 -12.75 3.19
N ASN A 33 5.75 -12.95 2.37
CA ASN A 33 4.47 -13.57 2.73
C ASN A 33 4.30 -14.95 2.05
N PRO A 34 5.13 -15.97 2.37
CA PRO A 34 5.17 -17.23 1.62
C PRO A 34 3.92 -18.09 1.79
N ASP A 35 3.23 -17.95 2.93
CA ASP A 35 2.05 -18.76 3.29
C ASP A 35 0.72 -18.07 2.92
N GLY A 36 0.81 -16.87 2.34
CA GLY A 36 -0.35 -15.99 2.11
C GLY A 36 -0.83 -15.33 3.40
N GLY A 37 -1.68 -14.31 3.25
CA GLY A 37 -2.21 -13.52 4.36
C GLY A 37 -2.91 -12.26 3.85
N ASP A 38 -2.85 -11.17 4.61
CA ASP A 38 -3.30 -9.87 4.14
C ASP A 38 -2.33 -9.31 3.10
N THR A 39 -2.57 -9.66 1.85
CA THR A 39 -1.77 -9.22 0.71
C THR A 39 -1.87 -7.72 0.44
N LEU A 40 -2.91 -7.05 0.96
CA LEU A 40 -3.03 -5.59 0.86
C LEU A 40 -2.16 -4.89 1.90
N ALA A 41 -2.06 -5.44 3.12
CA ALA A 41 -1.11 -4.97 4.13
C ALA A 41 0.34 -5.14 3.66
N GLU A 42 0.65 -6.28 3.04
CA GLU A 42 1.95 -6.53 2.39
C GLU A 42 2.23 -5.51 1.28
N PHE A 43 1.25 -5.29 0.40
CA PHE A 43 1.33 -4.31 -0.68
C PHE A 43 1.65 -2.91 -0.16
N VAL A 44 0.98 -2.44 0.90
CA VAL A 44 1.26 -1.12 1.50
C VAL A 44 2.73 -1.01 1.94
N ALA A 45 3.27 -2.04 2.61
CA ALA A 45 4.67 -2.04 3.03
C ALA A 45 5.64 -2.03 1.83
N LEU A 46 5.33 -2.81 0.78
CA LEU A 46 6.13 -2.88 -0.44
C LEU A 46 6.14 -1.56 -1.22
N GLU A 47 5.00 -0.93 -1.41
CA GLU A 47 4.88 0.35 -2.14
C GLU A 47 5.63 1.49 -1.44
N LEU A 48 5.50 1.59 -0.10
CA LEU A 48 6.24 2.59 0.66
C LEU A 48 7.76 2.33 0.62
N TYR A 49 8.19 1.08 0.68
CA TYR A 49 9.60 0.72 0.51
C TYR A 49 10.12 1.03 -0.89
N GLY A 50 9.38 0.65 -1.93
CA GLY A 50 9.79 0.82 -3.33
C GLY A 50 9.80 2.27 -3.80
N SER A 51 9.02 3.14 -3.16
CA SER A 51 8.91 4.56 -3.51
C SER A 51 9.74 5.49 -2.62
N TYR A 52 10.37 4.97 -1.57
CA TYR A 52 11.24 5.74 -0.68
C TYR A 52 12.54 6.15 -1.38
N ASP A 53 12.92 7.41 -1.20
CA ASP A 53 14.16 7.97 -1.75
C ASP A 53 15.00 8.65 -0.65
N PRO A 54 16.11 8.04 -0.19
CA PRO A 54 16.90 8.59 0.90
C PRO A 54 17.46 10.00 0.63
N GLU A 55 17.52 10.44 -0.63
CA GLU A 55 18.02 11.76 -1.02
C GLU A 55 16.92 12.84 -1.10
N ALA A 56 15.64 12.46 -1.06
CA ALA A 56 14.56 13.43 -1.11
C ALA A 56 14.33 14.09 0.26
N SER A 57 13.88 15.35 0.23
CA SER A 57 13.42 16.05 1.43
C SER A 57 12.23 15.33 2.08
N ASP A 58 12.00 15.59 3.37
CA ASP A 58 10.86 15.10 4.15
C ASP A 58 9.51 15.31 3.44
N ASP A 59 9.27 16.51 2.90
CA ASP A 59 8.04 16.83 2.17
C ASP A 59 7.96 16.06 0.85
N GLY A 60 9.10 15.86 0.17
CA GLY A 60 9.19 15.05 -1.04
C GLY A 60 8.90 13.58 -0.80
N GLN A 61 9.40 13.02 0.31
CA GLN A 61 9.09 11.66 0.76
C GLN A 61 7.60 11.50 1.04
N LEU A 62 7.01 12.42 1.81
CA LEU A 62 5.59 12.37 2.14
C LEU A 62 4.71 12.54 0.90
N ALA A 63 5.02 13.49 0.02
CA ALA A 63 4.27 13.71 -1.21
C ALA A 63 4.29 12.48 -2.12
N THR A 64 5.44 11.81 -2.22
CA THR A 64 5.60 10.57 -2.98
C THR A 64 4.76 9.45 -2.37
N ALA A 65 4.89 9.20 -1.06
CA ALA A 65 4.10 8.18 -0.37
C ALA A 65 2.59 8.40 -0.51
N VAL A 66 2.12 9.64 -0.36
CA VAL A 66 0.70 10.00 -0.55
C VAL A 66 0.25 9.72 -1.98
N LYS A 67 1.03 10.16 -2.98
CA LYS A 67 0.72 9.92 -4.39
C LYS A 67 0.60 8.43 -4.69
N VAL A 68 1.55 7.65 -4.23
CA VAL A 68 1.63 6.19 -4.38
C VAL A 68 0.40 5.48 -3.79
N MET A 69 0.00 5.86 -2.56
CA MET A 69 -1.19 5.29 -1.92
C MET A 69 -2.49 5.72 -2.61
N GLN A 70 -2.58 6.98 -3.06
CA GLN A 70 -3.76 7.47 -3.77
C GLN A 70 -3.92 6.78 -5.13
N SER A 71 -2.84 6.61 -5.89
CA SER A 71 -2.87 5.87 -7.15
C SER A 71 -3.33 4.42 -6.95
N ALA A 72 -2.82 3.74 -5.92
CA ALA A 72 -3.27 2.39 -5.60
C ALA A 72 -4.77 2.35 -5.23
N ALA A 73 -5.25 3.32 -4.45
CA ALA A 73 -6.68 3.42 -4.11
C ALA A 73 -7.56 3.63 -5.34
N ASP A 74 -7.14 4.50 -6.27
CA ASP A 74 -7.85 4.77 -7.51
C ASP A 74 -7.91 3.51 -8.40
N ASP A 75 -6.81 2.76 -8.50
CA ASP A 75 -6.73 1.50 -9.25
C ASP A 75 -7.66 0.42 -8.66
N LEU A 76 -7.63 0.24 -7.33
CA LEU A 76 -8.51 -0.70 -6.62
C LEU A 76 -9.98 -0.33 -6.82
N GLN A 77 -10.31 0.95 -6.75
CA GLN A 77 -11.66 1.46 -6.98
C GLN A 77 -12.11 1.23 -8.43
N ALA A 78 -11.23 1.44 -9.41
CA ALA A 78 -11.52 1.18 -10.81
C ALA A 78 -11.83 -0.30 -11.07
N VAL A 79 -11.05 -1.21 -10.50
CA VAL A 79 -11.30 -2.66 -10.58
C VAL A 79 -12.63 -3.03 -9.92
N ALA A 80 -12.91 -2.52 -8.72
CA ALA A 80 -14.17 -2.76 -8.03
C ALA A 80 -15.39 -2.30 -8.86
N HIS A 81 -15.29 -1.11 -9.48
CA HIS A 81 -16.32 -0.62 -10.38
C HIS A 81 -16.52 -1.50 -11.62
N ALA A 82 -15.43 -1.94 -12.26
CA ALA A 82 -15.52 -2.83 -13.42
C ALA A 82 -16.23 -4.15 -13.06
N LEU A 83 -15.84 -4.78 -11.94
CA LEU A 83 -16.44 -6.03 -11.47
C LEU A 83 -17.94 -5.87 -11.12
N ALA A 84 -18.32 -4.76 -10.48
CA ALA A 84 -19.72 -4.47 -10.15
C ALA A 84 -20.62 -4.30 -11.39
N ASN A 85 -20.04 -4.00 -12.55
CA ASN A 85 -20.78 -3.71 -13.77
C ASN A 85 -21.01 -4.95 -14.65
N ILE A 86 -20.29 -6.05 -14.39
CA ILE A 86 -20.40 -7.31 -15.15
C ILE A 86 -21.85 -7.79 -15.27
N GLY A 87 -22.64 -7.67 -14.19
CA GLY A 87 -24.05 -8.08 -14.20
C GLY A 87 -24.91 -7.28 -15.19
N ARG A 88 -24.62 -5.98 -15.37
CA ARG A 88 -25.35 -5.12 -16.31
C ARG A 88 -24.92 -5.36 -17.76
N GLU A 89 -23.64 -5.61 -17.98
CA GLU A 89 -23.09 -5.91 -19.31
C GLU A 89 -23.61 -7.25 -19.84
N ARG A 90 -23.72 -8.28 -18.98
CA ARG A 90 -24.30 -9.58 -19.35
C ARG A 90 -25.77 -9.54 -19.74
N MET A 91 -26.53 -8.54 -19.26
CA MET A 91 -27.94 -8.38 -19.61
C MET A 91 -28.16 -7.56 -20.89
N ALA A 92 -27.13 -6.87 -21.37
CA ALA A 92 -27.17 -6.04 -22.57
C ALA A 92 -26.62 -6.74 -23.83
N ALA A 93 -26.04 -7.95 -23.67
CA ALA A 93 -25.52 -8.82 -24.73
C ALA A 93 -26.50 -9.98 -25.01
#